data_AF-A0A6G2DWS8-F1
#
_entry.id   AF-A0A6G2DWS8-F1
#
_cell.length_a   1.000
_cell.length_b   1.000
_cell.length_c   1.000
_cell.angle_alpha   90.00
_cell.angle_beta   90.00
_cell.angle_gamma   90.00
#
_symmetry.space_group_name_H-M   'P 1'
#
loop_
_entity.id
_entity.type
_entity.pdbx_description
1 polymer ?
#
loop_
_entity_poly.entity_id
_entity_poly.type
_entity_poly.pdbx_seq_one_letter_code
_entity_poly.pdbx_strand_id
1 'polypeptide(L)'
;MEHINHTTLLIGIKDKNITLNKAIQHDTHIEVFATLDYHPPKCKHCKGKQIKYDFQKPSKIPFIEIGAFPSLIRLKKRRFQCKSCRKVTVAETTLVQKNCQISEMVRQKIAQLLLNREALTHIASKLAISTS
;
A
#
# COMPACT_ATOMS: atom_id res chain seq x y z
N MET A 1 -5.91 -16.17 -16.63
CA MET A 1 -4.93 -15.38 -15.85
C MET A 1 -4.35 -14.33 -16.77
N GLU A 2 -4.84 -13.09 -16.68
CA GLU A 2 -4.34 -12.00 -17.53
C GLU A 2 -3.34 -11.16 -16.75
N HIS A 3 -2.19 -10.89 -17.38
CA HIS A 3 -1.14 -10.03 -16.83
C HIS A 3 -1.38 -8.60 -17.28
N ILE A 4 -1.90 -7.78 -16.37
CA ILE A 4 -2.17 -6.38 -16.64
C ILE A 4 -0.92 -5.56 -16.28
N ASN A 5 -0.15 -5.14 -17.29
CA ASN A 5 1.01 -4.26 -17.10
C ASN A 5 0.55 -2.80 -17.11
N HIS A 6 0.07 -2.30 -15.97
CA HIS A 6 -0.32 -0.89 -15.85
C HIS A 6 0.66 -0.09 -14.99
N THR A 7 1.00 1.10 -15.47
CA THR A 7 1.77 2.15 -14.80
C THR A 7 1.04 2.62 -13.54
N THR A 8 1.76 2.95 -12.45
CA THR A 8 1.21 3.48 -11.18
C THR A 8 0.22 4.63 -11.34
N LEU A 9 0.43 5.45 -12.39
CA LEU A 9 -0.44 6.56 -12.80
C LEU A 9 -1.88 6.13 -13.12
N LEU A 10 -2.05 4.98 -13.78
CA LEU A 10 -3.38 4.49 -14.20
C LEU A 10 -4.23 4.04 -13.00
N ILE A 11 -3.59 3.65 -11.90
CA ILE A 11 -4.24 3.16 -10.68
C ILE A 11 -4.41 4.29 -9.64
N GLY A 12 -3.92 5.50 -9.93
CA GLY A 12 -4.02 6.65 -9.04
C GLY A 12 -3.05 6.62 -7.85
N ILE A 13 -1.98 5.82 -7.91
CA ILE A 13 -0.95 5.81 -6.87
C ILE A 13 -0.02 7.01 -7.07
N LYS A 14 -0.04 7.95 -6.12
CA LYS A 14 0.75 9.20 -6.18
C LYS A 14 2.23 9.02 -5.84
N ASP A 15 2.59 7.95 -5.13
CA ASP A 15 3.97 7.74 -4.66
C ASP A 15 4.87 7.18 -5.77
N LYS A 16 5.90 7.95 -6.12
CA LYS A 16 6.88 7.61 -7.19
C LYS A 16 7.82 6.46 -6.80
N ASN A 17 7.95 6.16 -5.51
CA ASN A 17 8.83 5.10 -5.02
C ASN A 17 8.16 3.71 -5.01
N ILE A 18 6.87 3.64 -5.37
CA ILE A 18 6.14 2.39 -5.53
C ILE A 18 6.29 1.95 -6.99
N THR A 19 6.77 0.72 -7.18
CA THR A 19 6.82 0.06 -8.48
C THR A 19 5.79 -1.06 -8.50
N LEU A 20 4.95 -1.10 -9.55
CA LEU A 20 4.03 -2.20 -9.78
C LEU A 20 4.76 -3.33 -10.50
N ASN A 21 4.71 -4.53 -9.93
CA ASN A 21 5.38 -5.70 -10.48
C ASN A 21 4.45 -6.52 -11.37
N LYS A 22 3.21 -6.71 -10.93
CA LYS A 22 2.17 -7.44 -11.67
C LYS A 22 0.80 -7.15 -11.08
N ALA A 23 -0.25 -7.31 -11.89
CA ALA A 23 -1.62 -7.40 -11.42
C ALA A 23 -2.21 -8.74 -11.88
N ILE A 24 -2.99 -9.36 -11.00
CA ILE A 24 -3.70 -10.62 -11.24
C ILE A 24 -5.18 -10.36 -11.00
N GLN A 25 -5.99 -10.56 -12.02
CA GLN A 25 -7.44 -10.57 -11.87
C GLN A 25 -7.90 -11.97 -11.49
N HIS A 26 -8.62 -12.07 -10.38
CA HIS A 26 -9.39 -13.23 -9.97
C HIS A 26 -10.87 -12.99 -10.27
N ASP A 27 -11.69 -14.03 -10.18
CA ASP A 27 -13.14 -13.93 -10.43
C ASP A 27 -13.84 -12.98 -9.45
N THR A 28 -13.31 -12.84 -8.23
CA THR A 28 -13.90 -12.02 -7.16
C THR A 28 -13.20 -10.68 -6.91
N HIS A 29 -11.92 -10.54 -7.26
CA HIS A 29 -11.13 -9.36 -6.93
C HIS A 29 -9.85 -9.26 -7.78
N ILE A 30 -9.24 -8.07 -7.79
CA ILE A 30 -7.95 -7.84 -8.44
C ILE A 30 -6.85 -7.71 -7.38
N GLU A 31 -5.79 -8.50 -7.51
CA GLU A 31 -4.59 -8.37 -6.70
C GLU A 31 -3.46 -7.68 -7.46
N VAL A 32 -3.00 -6.54 -6.93
CA VAL A 32 -1.87 -5.80 -7.46
C VAL A 32 -0.65 -6.01 -6.58
N PHE A 33 0.44 -6.51 -7.15
CA PHE A 33 1.71 -6.73 -6.46
C PHE A 33 2.62 -5.54 -6.70
N ALA A 34 3.13 -4.97 -5.61
CA ALA A 34 3.97 -3.78 -5.67
C ALA A 34 5.15 -3.85 -4.70
N THR A 35 6.22 -3.14 -5.03
CA THR A 35 7.40 -2.94 -4.18
C THR A 35 7.61 -1.47 -3.91
N LEU A 36 7.82 -1.11 -2.64
CA LEU A 36 8.24 0.22 -2.21
C LEU A 36 9.74 0.19 -1.92
N ASP A 37 10.53 0.88 -2.74
CA ASP A 37 11.98 0.96 -2.60
C ASP A 37 12.50 2.36 -3.00
N TYR A 38 13.45 2.88 -2.23
CA TYR A 38 14.10 4.16 -2.50
C TYR A 38 15.49 4.19 -1.86
N HIS A 39 16.24 5.28 -2.08
CA HIS A 39 17.60 5.40 -1.53
C HIS A 39 17.58 5.43 0.01
N PRO A 40 18.45 4.67 0.70
CA PRO A 40 18.44 4.64 2.17
C PRO A 40 18.63 6.05 2.76
N PRO A 41 17.71 6.50 3.63
CA PRO A 41 17.89 7.77 4.32
C PRO A 41 19.01 7.68 5.38
N LYS A 42 19.37 8.81 5.99
CA LYS A 42 20.24 8.80 7.18
C LYS A 42 19.47 8.22 8.37
N CYS A 43 20.18 7.52 9.25
CA CYS A 43 19.57 6.91 10.42
C CYS A 43 18.90 7.96 11.32
N LYS A 44 17.61 7.77 11.64
CA LYS A 44 16.86 8.68 12.53
C LYS A 44 17.49 8.79 13.93
N HIS A 45 18.22 7.76 14.39
CA HIS A 45 18.77 7.68 15.75
C HIS A 45 20.18 8.28 15.88
N CYS A 46 21.13 7.89 15.03
CA CYS A 46 22.53 8.30 15.14
C CYS A 46 23.05 9.08 13.92
N LYS A 47 22.18 9.41 12.96
CA LYS A 47 22.51 10.09 11.68
C LYS A 47 23.52 9.36 10.78
N GLY A 48 23.95 8.15 11.17
CA GLY A 48 24.84 7.30 10.38
C GLY A 48 24.22 6.79 9.08
N LYS A 49 25.08 6.27 8.20
CA LYS A 49 24.69 5.72 6.89
C LYS A 49 23.82 4.47 7.05
N GLN A 50 22.71 4.41 6.31
CA GLN A 50 21.90 3.21 6.18
C GLN A 50 22.20 2.48 4.87
N ILE A 51 21.98 1.17 4.86
CA ILE A 51 22.03 0.32 3.68
C ILE A 51 20.67 -0.30 3.43
N LYS A 52 20.41 -0.68 2.17
CA LYS A 52 19.31 -1.58 1.85
C LYS A 52 19.61 -2.93 2.50
N TYR A 53 18.66 -3.41 3.28
CA TYR A 53 18.72 -4.72 3.91
C TYR A 53 17.86 -5.66 3.06
N ASP A 54 16.80 -6.20 3.63
CA ASP A 54 15.84 -7.08 2.97
C ASP A 54 14.48 -6.37 2.75
N PHE A 55 13.49 -7.13 2.31
CA PHE A 55 12.09 -6.68 2.25
C PHE A 55 11.28 -7.23 3.42
N GLN A 56 10.22 -6.53 3.78
CA GLN A 56 9.18 -7.07 4.64
C GLN A 56 8.33 -8.12 3.90
N LYS A 57 7.69 -9.01 4.65
CA LYS A 57 6.54 -9.80 4.15
C LYS A 57 5.51 -8.83 3.52
N PRO A 58 4.92 -9.15 2.36
CA PRO A 58 3.94 -8.28 1.72
C PRO A 58 2.78 -7.95 2.66
N SER A 59 2.48 -6.67 2.81
CA SER A 59 1.25 -6.23 3.48
C SER A 59 0.08 -6.30 2.50
N LYS A 60 -1.06 -6.82 2.96
CA LYS A 60 -2.32 -6.75 2.23
C LYS A 60 -2.99 -5.40 2.55
N ILE A 61 -3.17 -4.56 1.54
CA ILE A 61 -3.71 -3.21 1.68
C ILE A 61 -4.98 -3.12 0.83
N PRO A 62 -6.16 -3.00 1.43
CA PRO A 62 -7.40 -2.73 0.70
C PRO A 62 -7.28 -1.44 -0.11
N PHE A 63 -7.83 -1.47 -1.32
CA PHE A 63 -7.77 -0.38 -2.27
C PHE A 63 -9.11 -0.16 -2.96
N ILE A 64 -9.24 0.96 -3.69
CA ILE A 64 -10.47 1.29 -4.41
C ILE A 64 -10.72 0.32 -5.56
N GLU A 65 -11.96 0.19 -6.01
CA GLU A 65 -12.31 -0.70 -7.12
C GLU A 65 -11.54 -0.35 -8.41
N ILE A 66 -11.06 -1.37 -9.12
CA ILE A 66 -10.38 -1.26 -10.41
C ILE A 66 -11.21 -2.04 -11.41
N GLY A 67 -11.69 -1.40 -12.48
CA GLY A 67 -12.50 -2.07 -13.50
C GLY A 67 -13.77 -2.74 -12.95
N ALA A 68 -14.43 -2.10 -11.98
CA ALA A 68 -15.60 -2.60 -11.25
C ALA A 68 -15.37 -3.81 -10.32
N PHE A 69 -14.13 -4.27 -10.16
CA PHE A 69 -13.79 -5.30 -9.18
C PHE A 69 -13.16 -4.69 -7.92
N PRO A 70 -13.45 -5.23 -6.72
CA PRO A 70 -12.72 -4.85 -5.51
C PRO A 70 -11.25 -5.20 -5.69
N SER A 71 -10.37 -4.36 -5.14
CA SER A 71 -8.93 -4.53 -5.36
C SER A 71 -8.11 -4.51 -4.08
N LEU A 72 -7.00 -5.24 -4.12
CA LEU A 72 -6.06 -5.38 -3.02
C LEU A 72 -4.64 -5.13 -3.52
N ILE A 73 -3.88 -4.31 -2.81
CA ILE A 73 -2.45 -4.14 -3.06
C ILE A 73 -1.65 -5.02 -2.10
N ARG A 74 -0.82 -5.90 -2.65
CA ARG A 74 0.22 -6.64 -1.93
C ARG A 74 1.53 -5.86 -2.01
N LEU A 75 1.80 -5.03 -1.00
CA LEU A 75 2.95 -4.13 -0.97
C LEU A 75 4.12 -4.74 -0.17
N LYS A 76 5.25 -4.98 -0.83
CA LYS A 76 6.53 -5.29 -0.17
C LYS A 76 7.29 -4.01 0.12
N LYS A 77 7.55 -3.71 1.39
CA LYS A 77 8.31 -2.52 1.82
C LYS A 77 9.78 -2.86 2.05
N ARG A 78 10.69 -2.03 1.53
CA ARG A 78 12.13 -2.17 1.79
C ARG A 78 12.45 -1.89 3.27
N ARG A 79 13.37 -2.66 3.86
CA ARG A 79 13.99 -2.37 5.15
C ARG A 79 15.38 -1.77 4.95
N PHE A 80 15.71 -0.81 5.80
CA PHE A 80 17.01 -0.15 5.84
C PHE A 80 17.68 -0.39 7.19
N GLN A 81 18.92 -0.84 7.19
CA GLN A 81 19.69 -1.07 8.41
C GLN A 81 20.81 -0.02 8.54
N CYS A 82 20.96 0.57 9.72
CA CYS A 82 22.08 1.47 10.01
C CYS A 82 23.36 0.67 10.26
N LYS A 83 24.48 1.07 9.62
CA LYS A 83 25.78 0.42 9.85
C LYS A 83 26.35 0.67 11.25
N SER A 84 26.09 1.83 11.83
CA SER A 84 26.69 2.23 13.13
C SER A 84 25.94 1.64 14.33
N CYS A 85 24.59 1.75 14.36
CA CYS A 85 23.80 1.31 15.51
C CYS A 85 22.94 0.05 15.25
N ARG A 86 23.05 -0.56 14.06
CA ARG A 86 22.30 -1.76 13.63
C ARG A 86 20.76 -1.66 13.66
N LYS A 87 20.18 -0.51 14.02
CA LYS A 87 18.72 -0.27 13.99
C LYS A 87 18.18 -0.38 12.57
N VAL A 88 16.99 -0.99 12.46
CA VAL A 88 16.27 -1.20 11.20
C VAL A 88 15.07 -0.27 11.12
N THR A 89 14.88 0.35 9.96
CA THR A 89 13.72 1.20 9.64
C THR A 89 13.06 0.70 8.37
N VAL A 90 11.73 0.77 8.29
CA VAL A 90 10.96 0.38 7.11
C VAL A 90 10.73 1.60 6.22
N ALA A 91 10.70 1.39 4.91
CA ALA A 91 10.30 2.40 3.94
C ALA A 91 8.88 2.93 4.22
N GLU A 92 8.75 4.25 4.28
CA GLU A 92 7.49 4.96 4.51
C GLU A 92 6.89 5.40 3.15
N THR A 93 5.56 5.48 3.07
CA THR A 93 4.82 5.86 1.85
C THR A 93 3.58 6.65 2.23
N THR A 94 3.09 7.51 1.33
CA THR A 94 1.80 8.21 1.50
C THR A 94 0.58 7.35 1.20
N LEU A 95 0.78 6.18 0.55
CA LEU A 95 -0.32 5.26 0.24
C LEU A 95 -1.00 4.72 1.51
N VAL A 96 -0.20 4.44 2.56
CA VAL A 96 -0.67 3.89 3.83
C VAL A 96 0.10 4.52 4.98
N GLN A 97 -0.63 4.93 6.02
CA GLN A 97 -0.01 5.52 7.20
C GLN A 97 0.84 4.49 7.96
N LYS A 98 1.78 4.98 8.78
CA LYS A 98 2.62 4.13 9.62
C LYS A 98 1.74 3.31 10.57
N ASN A 99 2.03 2.02 10.68
CA ASN A 99 1.28 1.05 11.50
C ASN A 99 -0.19 0.85 11.07
N CYS A 100 -0.57 1.26 9.85
CA CYS A 100 -1.90 1.03 9.29
C CYS A 100 -1.85 0.08 8.09
N GLN A 101 -2.99 -0.52 7.78
CA GLN A 101 -3.17 -1.41 6.62
C GLN A 101 -4.20 -0.88 5.61
N ILE A 102 -5.00 0.13 5.96
CA ILE A 102 -6.01 0.72 5.06
C ILE A 102 -5.38 1.87 4.28
N SER A 103 -5.49 1.83 2.96
CA SER A 103 -4.96 2.89 2.09
C SER A 103 -5.68 4.23 2.34
N GLU A 104 -4.95 5.32 2.16
CA GLU A 104 -5.51 6.67 2.36
C GLU A 104 -6.68 6.95 1.40
N MET A 105 -6.64 6.40 0.19
CA MET A 105 -7.74 6.52 -0.77
C MET A 105 -9.02 5.82 -0.29
N VAL A 106 -8.90 4.65 0.35
CA VAL A 106 -10.06 3.99 0.97
C VAL A 106 -10.59 4.83 2.12
N ARG A 107 -9.73 5.42 2.96
CA ARG A 107 -10.15 6.34 4.04
C ARG A 107 -10.93 7.54 3.50
N GLN A 108 -10.45 8.14 2.41
CA GLN A 108 -11.14 9.25 1.74
C GLN A 108 -12.50 8.83 1.19
N LYS A 109 -12.60 7.66 0.55
CA LYS A 109 -13.87 7.11 0.05
C LYS A 109 -14.85 6.80 1.19
N ILE A 110 -14.37 6.22 2.30
CA ILE A 110 -15.19 6.02 3.51
C ILE A 110 -15.75 7.36 4.00
N ALA A 111 -14.91 8.39 4.13
CA ALA A 111 -15.36 9.71 4.58
C ALA A 111 -16.43 10.30 3.64
N GLN A 112 -16.27 10.16 2.33
CA GLN A 112 -17.27 10.60 1.34
C GLN A 112 -18.61 9.85 1.49
N LEU A 113 -18.59 8.53 1.66
CA LEU A 113 -19.82 7.73 1.82
C LEU A 113 -20.52 8.04 3.14
N LEU A 114 -19.76 8.31 4.20
CA LEU A 114 -20.31 8.77 5.48
C LEU A 114 -20.98 10.14 5.37
N LEU A 115 -20.40 11.07 4.60
CA LEU A 115 -21.04 12.37 4.30
C LEU A 115 -22.37 12.18 3.55
N ASN A 116 -22.45 11.16 2.68
CA ASN A 116 -23.68 10.78 1.99
C ASN A 116 -24.68 9.99 2.87
N ARG A 117 -24.39 9.82 4.17
CA ARG A 117 -25.22 9.09 5.15
C ARG A 117 -25.47 7.63 4.78
N GLU A 118 -24.55 7.00 4.05
CA GLU A 118 -24.61 5.54 3.85
C GLU A 118 -24.39 4.79 5.17
N ALA A 119 -25.10 3.68 5.36
CA ALA A 119 -24.93 2.83 6.54
C ALA A 119 -23.53 2.21 6.58
N LEU A 120 -22.93 2.11 7.77
CA LEU A 120 -21.58 1.55 7.96
C LEU A 120 -21.44 0.13 7.40
N THR A 121 -22.47 -0.70 7.54
CA THR A 121 -22.52 -2.06 7.00
C THR A 121 -22.46 -2.08 5.47
N HIS A 122 -23.16 -1.15 4.82
CA HIS A 122 -23.15 -1.00 3.38
C HIS A 122 -21.77 -0.53 2.89
N ILE A 123 -21.17 0.45 3.56
CA ILE A 123 -19.82 0.94 3.26
C ILE A 123 -18.78 -0.19 3.39
N ALA A 124 -18.87 -0.98 4.46
CA ALA A 124 -17.97 -2.09 4.71
C ALA A 124 -18.05 -3.17 3.60
N SER A 125 -19.28 -3.55 3.23
CA SER A 125 -19.52 -4.49 2.12
C SER A 125 -18.98 -3.94 0.79
N LYS A 126 -19.24 -2.67 0.49
CA LYS A 126 -18.85 -2.03 -0.78
C LYS A 126 -17.34 -1.89 -0.93
N LEU A 127 -16.62 -1.61 0.16
CA LEU A 127 -15.17 -1.42 0.14
C LEU A 127 -14.39 -2.69 0.52
N ALA A 128 -15.07 -3.81 0.74
CA ALA A 128 -14.47 -5.06 1.21
C ALA A 128 -13.58 -4.87 2.46
N ILE A 129 -14.07 -4.08 3.42
CA ILE A 129 -13.37 -3.79 4.68
C ILE A 129 -14.17 -4.30 5.88
N SER A 130 -13.48 -4.56 6.99
CA SER A 130 -14.10 -4.88 8.27
C SER A 130 -14.58 -3.61 8.97
N THR A 131 -15.69 -3.70 9.71
CA THR A 131 -16.17 -2.66 10.64
C THR A 131 -15.49 -2.70 12.01
N SER A 132 -14.57 -3.65 12.23
CA SER A 132 -13.89 -3.93 13.51
C SER A 132 -12.43 -4.30 13.31
#